data_AF-A0A381WVD6-F1
#
_entry.id   AF-A0A381WVD6-F1
#
_cell.length_a   1.000
_cell.length_b   1.000
_cell.length_c   1.000
_cell.angle_alpha   90.00
_cell.angle_beta   90.00
_cell.angle_gamma   90.00
#
_symmetry.space_group_name_H-M   'P 1'
#
loop_
_entity.id
_entity.type
_entity.pdbx_description
1 polymer ?
#
loop_
_entity_poly.entity_id
_entity_poly.type
_entity_poly.pdbx_seq_one_letter_code
_entity_poly.pdbx_strand_id
1 'polypeptide(L)'
;MDIFVIFVFIMLSVNKNKYFFFLSVFILIISGCGEKTSSLSSLSNDSAILAFGDSLTYGYNVSKTESYPVVLETLTGLKVINAGVSGEVSKQGLKRLPNVLDEHHPQLMILCHGGNDLLRKMDMKDMESNIRSMIQLSLDRDIPVILLGVPKPGLFLSSFDIYEKIATSMGIIFI
;
A
#
# COMPACT_ATOMS: atom_id res chain seq x y z
N MET A 1 22.11 -42.30 -14.67
CA MET A 1 21.79 -41.94 -16.07
C MET A 1 20.74 -40.85 -15.98
N ASP A 2 21.14 -39.61 -16.22
CA ASP A 2 20.33 -38.42 -15.91
C ASP A 2 19.03 -38.36 -16.71
N ILE A 3 17.93 -38.04 -16.02
CA ILE A 3 16.60 -37.81 -16.60
C ILE A 3 16.65 -36.79 -17.76
N PHE A 4 17.58 -35.84 -17.67
CA PHE A 4 17.81 -34.83 -18.71
C PHE A 4 18.28 -35.44 -20.05
N VAL A 5 19.12 -36.47 -20.01
CA VAL A 5 19.67 -37.12 -21.21
C VAL A 5 18.60 -37.99 -21.88
N ILE A 6 17.76 -38.67 -21.10
CA ILE A 6 16.62 -39.45 -21.61
C ILE A 6 15.60 -38.52 -22.26
N PHE A 7 15.35 -37.34 -21.66
CA PHE A 7 14.41 -36.36 -22.21
C PHE A 7 14.91 -35.75 -23.53
N VAL A 8 16.21 -35.46 -23.64
CA VAL A 8 16.84 -34.98 -24.89
C VAL A 8 16.77 -36.04 -25.99
N PHE A 9 16.98 -37.32 -25.67
CA PHE A 9 16.87 -38.41 -26.65
C PHE A 9 15.43 -38.62 -27.15
N ILE A 10 14.43 -38.55 -26.25
CA ILE A 10 13.01 -38.61 -26.62
C ILE A 10 12.63 -37.38 -27.47
N MET A 11 13.19 -36.21 -27.15
CA MET A 11 13.06 -34.97 -27.91
C MET A 11 13.81 -34.96 -29.25
N LEU A 12 14.60 -35.98 -29.60
CA LEU A 12 15.20 -36.10 -30.94
C LEU A 12 14.49 -37.15 -31.82
N SER A 13 13.56 -37.92 -31.26
CA SER A 13 12.90 -39.06 -31.93
C SER A 13 11.48 -38.74 -32.45
N VAL A 14 10.91 -37.58 -32.13
CA VAL A 14 9.52 -37.22 -32.46
C VAL A 14 9.47 -36.23 -33.65
N ASN A 15 8.33 -36.14 -34.34
CA ASN A 15 8.16 -35.41 -35.60
C ASN A 15 8.15 -33.87 -35.43
N LYS A 16 8.86 -33.13 -36.31
CA LYS A 16 9.10 -31.66 -36.27
C LYS A 16 7.83 -30.81 -36.06
N ASN A 17 6.67 -31.22 -36.59
CA ASN A 17 5.41 -30.47 -36.41
C ASN A 17 4.81 -30.57 -34.99
N LYS A 18 5.14 -31.60 -34.21
CA LYS A 18 4.67 -31.73 -32.81
C LYS A 18 5.46 -30.83 -31.86
N TYR A 19 6.70 -30.47 -32.20
CA TYR A 19 7.51 -29.51 -31.42
C TYR A 19 6.92 -28.13 -31.46
N PHE A 20 6.43 -27.68 -32.61
CA PHE A 20 5.84 -26.34 -32.70
C PHE A 20 4.62 -26.20 -31.78
N PHE A 21 3.77 -27.24 -31.75
CA PHE A 21 2.61 -27.27 -30.85
C PHE A 21 3.01 -27.31 -29.37
N PHE A 22 3.90 -28.22 -28.96
CA PHE A 22 4.34 -28.31 -27.57
C PHE A 22 5.15 -27.09 -27.10
N LEU A 23 5.99 -26.50 -27.97
CA LEU A 23 6.76 -25.29 -27.67
C LEU A 23 5.85 -24.06 -27.53
N SER A 24 4.81 -23.94 -28.35
CA SER A 24 3.81 -22.86 -28.22
C SER A 24 3.00 -22.95 -26.92
N VAL A 25 2.64 -24.16 -26.48
CA VAL A 25 1.96 -24.39 -25.20
C VAL A 25 2.89 -24.12 -24.01
N PHE A 26 4.18 -24.43 -24.11
CA PHE A 26 5.16 -24.17 -23.05
C PHE A 26 5.46 -22.67 -22.89
N ILE A 27 5.53 -21.89 -23.98
CA ILE A 27 5.70 -20.43 -23.94
C ILE A 27 4.47 -19.73 -23.30
N LEU A 28 3.27 -20.27 -23.52
CA LEU A 28 2.05 -19.79 -22.86
C LEU A 28 2.02 -20.05 -21.34
N ILE A 29 2.71 -21.09 -20.86
CA ILE A 29 2.77 -21.42 -19.43
C ILE A 29 3.78 -20.51 -18.68
N ILE A 30 4.84 -20.03 -19.33
CA ILE A 30 5.86 -19.16 -18.70
C ILE A 30 5.38 -17.69 -18.60
N SER A 31 4.31 -17.32 -19.29
CA SER A 31 3.70 -15.98 -19.17
C SER A 31 2.77 -15.85 -17.94
N GLY A 32 2.62 -16.92 -17.16
CA GLY A 32 1.78 -16.96 -15.97
C GLY A 32 2.52 -16.52 -14.71
N CYS A 33 2.19 -15.31 -14.24
CA CYS A 33 2.38 -14.82 -12.87
C CYS A 33 3.81 -14.46 -12.44
N GLY A 34 4.30 -13.32 -12.94
CA GLY A 34 5.11 -12.46 -12.06
C GLY A 34 4.16 -11.80 -11.06
N GLU A 35 4.29 -12.13 -9.77
CA GLU A 35 3.59 -11.39 -8.72
C GLU A 35 3.95 -9.90 -8.85
N LYS A 36 2.95 -9.03 -8.98
CA LYS A 36 3.15 -7.58 -8.90
C LYS A 36 3.52 -7.24 -7.46
N THR A 37 4.80 -7.32 -7.12
CA THR A 37 5.30 -6.74 -5.88
C THR A 37 5.14 -5.23 -5.99
N SER A 38 4.34 -4.65 -5.10
CA SER A 38 4.16 -3.20 -4.99
C SER A 38 5.50 -2.58 -4.63
N SER A 39 6.21 -2.06 -5.63
CA SER A 39 7.49 -1.39 -5.48
C SER A 39 7.28 0.11 -5.64
N LEU A 40 7.69 0.87 -4.63
CA LEU A 40 7.75 2.33 -4.75
C LEU A 40 9.05 2.70 -5.48
N SER A 41 8.93 3.62 -6.44
CA SER A 41 10.09 4.33 -6.96
C SER A 41 10.73 5.16 -5.86
N SER A 42 12.06 5.31 -5.93
CA SER A 42 12.80 6.21 -5.03
C SER A 42 12.29 7.65 -5.20
N LEU A 43 12.06 8.32 -4.07
CA LEU A 43 11.68 9.74 -4.03
C LEU A 43 12.91 10.61 -4.26
N SER A 44 12.73 11.73 -4.96
CA SER A 44 13.76 12.76 -5.12
C SER A 44 13.92 13.58 -3.83
N ASN A 45 15.06 14.24 -3.64
CA ASN A 45 15.34 15.03 -2.44
C ASN A 45 14.41 16.26 -2.24
N ASP A 46 13.74 16.71 -3.30
CA ASP A 46 12.75 17.78 -3.30
C ASP A 46 11.30 17.28 -3.17
N SER A 47 11.11 15.96 -3.07
CA SER A 47 9.80 15.35 -2.85
C SER A 47 9.23 15.70 -1.47
N ALA A 48 7.92 15.80 -1.40
CA ALA A 48 7.14 15.93 -0.18
C ALA A 48 6.32 14.66 0.08
N ILE A 49 6.29 14.26 1.36
CA ILE A 49 5.46 13.17 1.85
C ILE A 49 4.26 13.80 2.57
N LEU A 50 3.05 13.36 2.24
CA LEU A 50 1.86 13.70 2.99
C LEU A 50 1.57 12.61 4.04
N ALA A 51 1.72 12.95 5.31
CA ALA A 51 1.25 12.12 6.41
C ALA A 51 -0.21 12.48 6.71
N PHE A 52 -1.16 11.66 6.24
CA PHE A 52 -2.59 11.90 6.35
C PHE A 52 -3.23 10.94 7.34
N GLY A 53 -3.83 11.45 8.41
CA GLY A 53 -4.45 10.58 9.41
C GLY A 53 -5.14 11.28 10.57
N ASP A 54 -5.32 10.54 11.65
CA ASP A 54 -6.00 11.00 12.87
C ASP A 54 -5.01 11.45 13.97
N SER A 55 -5.36 11.24 15.25
CA SER A 55 -4.53 11.46 16.43
C SER A 55 -3.12 10.87 16.35
N LEU A 56 -2.93 9.68 15.77
CA LEU A 56 -1.60 9.05 15.68
C LEU A 56 -0.68 9.85 14.74
N THR A 57 -1.24 10.39 13.67
CA THR A 57 -0.51 11.26 12.72
C THR A 57 -0.35 12.67 13.26
N TYR A 58 -1.39 13.20 13.91
CA TYR A 58 -1.33 14.51 14.56
C TYR A 58 -0.23 14.58 15.63
N GLY A 59 0.06 13.47 16.32
CA GLY A 59 0.95 13.45 17.48
C GLY A 59 0.22 13.79 18.77
N TYR A 60 -0.92 13.16 19.03
CA TYR A 60 -1.64 13.34 20.29
C TYR A 60 -0.80 12.90 21.48
N ASN A 61 -0.76 13.73 22.54
CA ASN A 61 0.04 13.52 23.76
C ASN A 61 1.57 13.45 23.59
N VAL A 62 2.12 13.92 22.47
CA VAL A 62 3.56 14.14 22.32
C VAL A 62 3.87 15.61 22.05
N SER A 63 5.11 16.03 22.25
CA SER A 63 5.51 17.38 21.85
C SER A 63 5.46 17.51 20.33
N LYS A 64 5.30 18.74 19.82
CA LYS A 64 5.23 18.99 18.37
C LYS A 64 6.44 18.43 17.61
N THR A 65 7.60 18.38 18.26
CA THR A 65 8.86 17.90 17.69
C THR A 65 9.00 16.37 17.71
N GLU A 66 8.08 15.66 18.37
CA GLU A 66 8.16 14.20 18.59
C GLU A 66 7.08 13.43 17.83
N SER A 67 6.17 14.10 17.13
CA SER A 67 5.22 13.42 16.24
C SER A 67 5.97 12.63 15.15
N TYR A 68 5.47 11.45 14.78
CA TYR A 68 6.16 10.62 13.79
C TYR A 68 6.43 11.36 12.46
N PRO A 69 5.56 12.25 11.95
CA PRO A 69 5.86 12.99 10.73
C PRO A 69 7.11 13.85 10.85
N VAL A 70 7.35 14.48 12.02
CA VAL A 70 8.54 15.30 12.26
C VAL A 70 9.80 14.44 12.39
N VAL A 71 9.69 13.30 13.08
CA VAL A 71 10.80 12.34 13.17
C VAL A 71 11.12 11.78 11.77
N LEU A 72 10.11 11.48 10.97
CA LEU A 72 10.27 10.98 9.59
C LEU A 72 10.93 12.02 8.69
N GLU A 73 10.55 13.29 8.78
CA GLU A 73 11.21 14.40 8.07
C GLU A 73 12.70 14.46 8.43
N THR A 74 13.02 14.35 9.72
CA THR A 74 14.41 14.34 10.20
C THR A 74 15.20 13.14 9.66
N LEU A 75 14.61 11.94 9.65
CA LEU A 75 15.28 10.71 9.23
C LEU A 75 15.48 10.63 7.72
N THR A 76 14.56 11.18 6.93
CA THR A 76 14.57 11.08 5.47
C THR A 76 15.21 12.30 4.80
N GLY A 77 15.23 13.45 5.47
CA GLY A 77 15.59 14.74 4.87
C GLY A 77 14.55 15.27 3.87
N LEU A 78 13.41 14.58 3.71
CA LEU A 78 12.30 14.99 2.84
C LEU A 78 11.27 15.77 3.65
N LYS A 79 10.63 16.75 3.01
CA LYS A 79 9.53 17.48 3.63
C LYS A 79 8.39 16.52 3.96
N VAL A 80 7.93 16.50 5.22
CA VAL A 80 6.76 15.72 5.64
C VAL A 80 5.65 16.65 6.12
N ILE A 81 4.58 16.69 5.34
CA ILE A 81 3.39 17.47 5.66
C ILE A 81 2.53 16.66 6.64
N ASN A 82 2.47 17.12 7.89
CA ASN A 82 1.58 16.55 8.88
C ASN A 82 0.14 17.06 8.67
N ALA A 83 -0.70 16.22 8.08
CA ALA A 83 -2.14 16.45 7.89
C ALA A 83 -3.00 15.60 8.84
N GLY A 84 -2.50 15.37 10.06
CA GLY A 84 -3.20 14.68 11.13
C GLY A 84 -4.29 15.53 11.79
N VAL A 85 -5.45 14.94 12.07
CA VAL A 85 -6.54 15.59 12.83
C VAL A 85 -6.99 14.69 13.98
N SER A 86 -6.69 15.09 15.22
CA SER A 86 -7.04 14.28 16.40
C SER A 86 -8.55 14.05 16.52
N GLY A 87 -8.94 12.79 16.74
CA GLY A 87 -10.35 12.38 16.89
C GLY A 87 -11.16 12.31 15.59
N GLU A 88 -10.53 12.53 14.43
CA GLU A 88 -11.18 12.45 13.13
C GLU A 88 -11.56 10.99 12.80
N VAL A 89 -12.75 10.80 12.21
CA VAL A 89 -13.22 9.51 11.67
C VAL A 89 -13.04 9.45 10.15
N SER A 90 -13.02 8.24 9.59
CA SER A 90 -12.72 7.98 8.17
C SER A 90 -13.58 8.80 7.20
N LYS A 91 -14.88 8.98 7.51
CA LYS A 91 -15.81 9.77 6.71
C LYS A 91 -15.42 11.25 6.62
N GLN A 92 -14.90 11.82 7.71
CA GLN A 92 -14.46 13.22 7.75
C GLN A 92 -13.14 13.38 7.00
N GLY A 93 -12.21 12.45 7.20
CA GLY A 93 -10.95 12.39 6.45
C GLY A 93 -11.18 12.32 4.94
N LEU A 94 -12.03 11.40 4.48
CA LEU A 94 -12.39 11.27 3.06
C LEU A 94 -12.91 12.59 2.47
N LYS A 95 -13.73 13.32 3.22
CA LYS A 95 -14.32 14.58 2.76
C LYS A 95 -13.26 15.66 2.50
N ARG A 96 -12.20 15.74 3.31
CA ARG A 96 -11.16 16.78 3.19
C ARG A 96 -9.99 16.39 2.30
N LEU A 97 -9.76 15.09 2.09
CA LEU A 97 -8.57 14.60 1.39
C LEU A 97 -8.36 15.22 0.00
N PRO A 98 -9.37 15.39 -0.89
CA PRO A 98 -9.15 16.00 -2.20
C PRO A 98 -8.47 17.37 -2.10
N ASN A 99 -8.96 18.24 -1.22
CA ASN A 99 -8.40 19.59 -1.04
C ASN A 99 -6.96 19.53 -0.53
N VAL A 100 -6.64 18.61 0.38
CA VAL A 100 -5.28 18.45 0.94
C VAL A 100 -4.30 17.95 -0.12
N LEU A 101 -4.72 17.01 -0.98
CA LEU A 101 -3.92 16.52 -2.09
C LEU A 101 -3.67 17.62 -3.13
N ASP A 102 -4.71 18.38 -3.46
CA ASP A 102 -4.64 19.46 -4.46
C ASP A 102 -3.89 20.69 -3.94
N GLU A 103 -3.82 20.91 -2.62
CA GLU A 103 -3.02 21.99 -2.03
C GLU A 103 -1.53 21.67 -2.00
N HIS A 104 -1.17 20.41 -1.73
CA HIS A 104 0.20 20.04 -1.41
C HIS A 104 0.95 19.30 -2.52
N HIS A 105 0.24 18.66 -3.45
CA HIS A 105 0.82 17.85 -4.53
C HIS A 105 1.98 16.93 -4.08
N PRO A 106 1.77 16.07 -3.07
CA PRO A 106 2.83 15.21 -2.53
C PRO A 106 3.21 14.10 -3.52
N GLN A 107 4.43 13.57 -3.41
CA GLN A 107 4.91 12.44 -4.20
C GLN A 107 4.67 11.09 -3.52
N LEU A 108 4.25 11.11 -2.25
CA LEU A 108 3.88 9.93 -1.48
C LEU A 108 2.85 10.32 -0.42
N MET A 109 1.83 9.49 -0.24
CA MET A 109 0.91 9.59 0.90
C MET A 109 1.12 8.43 1.87
N ILE A 110 1.27 8.75 3.15
CA ILE A 110 1.16 7.80 4.26
C ILE A 110 -0.23 7.97 4.84
N LEU A 111 -1.07 6.93 4.76
CA LEU A 111 -2.45 6.95 5.23
C LEU A 111 -2.58 6.17 6.54
N CYS A 112 -3.02 6.84 7.61
CA CYS A 112 -3.28 6.24 8.91
C CYS A 112 -4.64 6.72 9.45
N HIS A 113 -5.71 6.01 9.13
CA HIS A 113 -7.10 6.40 9.46
C HIS A 113 -7.95 5.19 9.88
N GLY A 114 -9.12 5.45 10.46
CA GLY A 114 -10.07 4.40 10.89
C GLY A 114 -9.97 4.02 12.37
N GLY A 115 -8.98 4.50 13.11
CA GLY A 115 -8.85 4.21 14.54
C GLY A 115 -10.03 4.70 15.37
N ASN A 116 -10.52 5.91 15.07
CA ASN A 116 -11.68 6.46 15.76
C ASN A 116 -12.99 5.76 15.38
N ASP A 117 -13.15 5.31 14.13
CA ASP A 117 -14.32 4.51 13.70
C ASP A 117 -14.40 3.21 14.50
N LEU A 118 -13.27 2.51 14.64
CA LEU A 118 -13.12 1.29 15.43
C LEU A 118 -13.44 1.53 16.91
N LEU A 119 -12.84 2.55 17.53
CA LEU A 119 -13.07 2.89 18.93
C LEU A 119 -14.52 3.26 19.21
N ARG A 120 -15.20 3.92 18.25
CA ARG A 120 -16.61 4.32 18.34
C ARG A 120 -17.57 3.24 17.89
N LYS A 121 -17.08 2.05 17.51
CA LYS A 121 -17.90 0.91 17.01
C LYS A 121 -18.81 1.30 15.84
N MET A 122 -18.29 2.11 14.92
CA MET A 122 -19.00 2.49 13.70
C MET A 122 -19.05 1.31 12.71
N ASP A 123 -19.82 1.45 11.63
CA ASP A 123 -19.91 0.39 10.62
C ASP A 123 -18.55 0.20 9.93
N MET A 124 -18.03 -1.02 10.04
CA MET A 124 -16.75 -1.42 9.46
C MET A 124 -16.75 -1.38 7.94
N LYS A 125 -17.90 -1.62 7.30
CA LYS A 125 -18.02 -1.55 5.84
C LYS A 125 -17.89 -0.10 5.35
N ASP A 126 -18.48 0.84 6.08
CA ASP A 126 -18.36 2.26 5.76
C ASP A 126 -16.91 2.72 5.95
N MET A 127 -16.27 2.33 7.05
CA MET A 127 -14.85 2.62 7.28
C MET A 127 -13.96 2.07 6.16
N GLU A 128 -14.15 0.80 5.78
CA GLU A 128 -13.42 0.17 4.68
C GLU A 128 -13.63 0.92 3.36
N SER A 129 -14.88 1.21 3.02
CA SER A 129 -15.24 1.96 1.82
C SER A 129 -14.58 3.34 1.80
N ASN A 130 -14.54 4.03 2.94
CA ASN A 130 -13.92 5.34 3.05
C ASN A 130 -12.41 5.25 2.85
N ILE A 131 -11.72 4.29 3.48
CA ILE A 131 -10.28 4.09 3.33
C ILE A 131 -9.93 3.74 1.87
N ARG A 132 -10.67 2.82 1.25
CA ARG A 132 -10.49 2.48 -0.17
C ARG A 132 -10.67 3.70 -1.07
N SER A 133 -11.67 4.52 -0.81
CA SER A 133 -11.92 5.74 -1.57
C SER A 133 -10.77 6.75 -1.40
N MET A 134 -10.22 6.89 -0.19
CA MET A 134 -9.05 7.74 0.06
C MET A 134 -7.81 7.26 -0.69
N ILE A 135 -7.55 5.95 -0.70
CA ILE A 135 -6.47 5.36 -1.48
C ILE A 135 -6.69 5.63 -2.98
N GLN A 136 -7.89 5.39 -3.49
CA GLN A 136 -8.21 5.61 -4.91
C GLN A 136 -7.99 7.07 -5.32
N LEU A 137 -8.44 8.04 -4.52
CA LEU A 137 -8.23 9.48 -4.80
C LEU A 137 -6.75 9.88 -4.92
N SER A 138 -5.88 9.21 -4.17
CA SER A 138 -4.43 9.39 -4.25
C SER A 138 -3.85 8.74 -5.49
N LEU A 139 -4.22 7.50 -5.78
CA LEU A 139 -3.75 6.75 -6.95
C LEU A 139 -4.21 7.40 -8.27
N ASP A 140 -5.43 7.97 -8.31
CA ASP A 140 -5.95 8.72 -9.46
C ASP A 140 -5.13 9.99 -9.77
N ARG A 141 -4.31 10.45 -8.81
CA ARG A 141 -3.38 11.58 -8.95
C ARG A 141 -1.93 11.12 -9.15
N ASP A 142 -1.71 9.84 -9.41
CA ASP A 142 -0.39 9.20 -9.48
C ASP A 142 0.42 9.33 -8.18
N ILE A 143 -0.26 9.48 -7.04
CA ILE A 143 0.36 9.58 -5.72
C ILE A 143 0.31 8.19 -5.07
N PRO A 144 1.44 7.48 -4.96
CA PRO A 144 1.49 6.18 -4.30
C PRO A 144 1.12 6.29 -2.81
N VAL A 145 0.62 5.18 -2.26
CA VAL A 145 0.13 5.12 -0.87
C VAL A 145 0.85 4.04 -0.08
N ILE A 146 1.28 4.40 1.13
CA ILE A 146 1.59 3.46 2.20
C ILE A 146 0.42 3.50 3.19
N LEU A 147 -0.24 2.36 3.38
CA LEU A 147 -1.31 2.22 4.37
C LEU A 147 -0.72 1.73 5.69
N LEU A 148 -0.88 2.54 6.75
CA LEU A 148 -0.52 2.15 8.11
C LEU A 148 -1.72 1.54 8.81
N GLY A 149 -1.57 0.32 9.32
CA GLY A 149 -2.58 -0.34 10.12
C GLY A 149 -2.73 0.27 11.50
N VAL A 150 -3.96 0.56 11.94
CA VAL A 150 -4.20 0.97 13.32
C VAL A 150 -4.08 -0.25 14.26
N PRO A 151 -3.31 -0.15 15.35
CA PRO A 151 -3.12 -1.28 16.27
C PRO A 151 -4.43 -1.65 17.00
N LYS A 152 -4.66 -2.95 17.15
CA LYS A 152 -5.68 -3.52 18.03
C LYS A 152 -5.33 -3.17 19.48
N PRO A 153 -6.33 -2.80 20.30
CA PRO A 153 -6.14 -2.76 21.74
C PRO A 153 -5.72 -4.16 22.25
N GLY A 154 -4.57 -4.25 22.90
CA GLY A 154 -4.06 -5.53 23.40
C GLY A 154 -2.59 -5.46 23.80
N LEU A 155 -2.10 -6.56 24.36
CA LEU A 155 -0.68 -6.69 24.77
C LEU A 155 0.26 -6.84 23.57
N PHE A 156 -0.27 -7.33 22.43
CA PHE A 156 0.50 -7.59 21.22
C PHE A 156 0.25 -6.50 20.17
N LEU A 157 1.33 -5.99 19.59
CA LEU A 157 1.27 -5.07 18.45
C LEU A 157 0.81 -5.84 17.21
N SER A 158 -0.50 -5.79 16.96
CA SER A 158 -1.13 -6.31 15.75
C SER A 158 -2.18 -5.33 15.29
N SER A 159 -2.38 -5.17 13.99
CA SER A 159 -3.44 -4.32 13.42
C SER A 159 -4.69 -5.14 13.12
N PHE A 160 -5.78 -4.46 12.76
CA PHE A 160 -6.96 -5.11 12.21
C PHE A 160 -6.68 -5.68 10.82
N ASP A 161 -7.02 -6.96 10.61
CA ASP A 161 -6.79 -7.70 9.36
C ASP A 161 -7.40 -6.99 8.13
N ILE A 162 -8.35 -6.08 8.36
CA ILE A 162 -8.98 -5.27 7.32
C ILE A 162 -7.97 -4.39 6.58
N TYR A 163 -6.96 -3.85 7.25
CA TYR A 163 -5.97 -2.97 6.60
C TYR A 163 -5.10 -3.76 5.61
N GLU A 164 -4.60 -4.93 6.00
CA GLU A 164 -3.82 -5.81 5.13
C GLU A 164 -4.65 -6.28 3.93
N LYS A 165 -5.93 -6.61 4.15
CA LYS A 165 -6.86 -6.98 3.07
C LYS A 165 -7.08 -5.83 2.09
N ILE A 166 -7.28 -4.60 2.57
CA ILE A 166 -7.41 -3.42 1.73
C ILE A 166 -6.13 -3.26 0.90
N ALA A 167 -4.96 -3.23 1.53
CA ALA A 167 -3.70 -3.01 0.86
C ALA A 167 -3.41 -4.05 -0.22
N THR A 168 -3.57 -5.34 0.11
CA THR A 168 -3.39 -6.46 -0.82
C THR A 168 -4.33 -6.33 -2.01
N SER A 169 -5.61 -6.06 -1.77
CA SER A 169 -6.60 -5.96 -2.84
C SER A 169 -6.42 -4.75 -3.75
N MET A 170 -5.78 -3.69 -3.26
CA MET A 170 -5.49 -2.47 -4.02
C MET A 170 -4.06 -2.42 -4.56
N GLY A 171 -3.24 -3.44 -4.26
CA GLY A 171 -1.85 -3.51 -4.70
C GLY A 171 -0.95 -2.40 -4.13
N ILE A 172 -1.22 -1.93 -2.90
CA ILE A 172 -0.41 -0.91 -2.22
C ILE A 172 0.41 -1.50 -1.08
N ILE A 173 1.40 -0.74 -0.59
CA ILE A 173 2.23 -1.16 0.54
C ILE A 173 1.44 -1.05 1.85
N PHE A 174 1.60 -2.07 2.70
CA PHE A 174 1.06 -2.14 4.05
C PHE A 174 2.18 -2.17 5.08
N ILE A 175 2.02 -1.42 6.17
CA ILE A 175 2.89 -1.43 7.36
C ILE A 175 2.03 -1.56 8.62
#